data_AF-A0A0G1CA13-F1
#
_entry.id   AF-A0A0G1CA13-F1
#
_cell.length_a   1.000
_cell.length_b   1.000
_cell.length_c   1.000
_cell.angle_alpha   90.00
_cell.angle_beta   90.00
_cell.angle_gamma   90.00
#
_symmetry.space_group_name_H-M   'P 1'
#
loop_
_entity.id
_entity.type
_entity.pdbx_description
1 polymer ?
#
loop_
_entity_poly.entity_id
_entity_poly.type
_entity_poly.pdbx_seq_one_letter_code
_entity_poly.pdbx_strand_id
1 'polypeptide(L)'
;MNFSSSNYFWTNHSQYKMKFYGLSPSRVRRVIKSPLRTEEGIAEGTIAVMQPASYKTKDGQRTWSQEIWAMYCLPDKQQKNSQRQSALSRRESAVRVISAWRYPGKTKPGQKLPQEIIQEIDEALNIN
;
A
#
# COMPACT_ATOMS: atom_id res chain seq x y z
N MET A 1 -25.91 2.70 -5.88
CA MET A 1 -24.86 2.55 -4.85
C MET A 1 -23.66 3.38 -5.26
N ASN A 2 -23.37 4.47 -4.53
CA ASN A 2 -22.25 5.36 -4.84
C ASN A 2 -20.95 4.73 -4.36
N PHE A 3 -20.22 4.07 -5.26
CA PHE A 3 -18.80 3.80 -5.03
C PHE A 3 -18.09 5.14 -5.03
N SER A 4 -17.89 5.75 -3.86
CA SER A 4 -16.99 6.88 -3.72
C SER A 4 -15.65 6.46 -4.31
N SER A 5 -15.31 6.99 -5.48
CA SER A 5 -14.01 6.80 -6.11
C SER A 5 -12.95 7.30 -5.14
N SER A 6 -12.44 6.42 -4.28
CA SER A 6 -11.33 6.73 -3.38
C SER A 6 -10.20 7.19 -4.29
N ASN A 7 -9.91 8.49 -4.25
CA ASN A 7 -8.80 9.06 -5.01
C ASN A 7 -7.53 8.46 -4.38
N TYR A 8 -6.71 7.82 -5.19
CA TYR A 8 -5.39 7.34 -4.78
C TYR A 8 -4.36 8.30 -5.37
N PHE A 9 -3.46 8.78 -4.52
CA PHE A 9 -2.26 9.49 -4.95
C PHE A 9 -1.09 8.52 -4.91
N TRP A 10 -0.43 8.33 -6.06
CA TRP A 10 0.70 7.41 -6.20
C TRP A 10 1.99 8.22 -6.16
N THR A 11 2.83 8.01 -5.13
CA THR A 11 4.17 8.61 -5.09
C THR A 11 5.04 8.07 -6.24
N ASN A 12 6.10 8.80 -6.60
CA ASN A 12 7.06 8.32 -7.59
C ASN A 12 7.67 6.97 -7.19
N HIS A 13 7.97 6.78 -5.91
CA HIS A 13 8.47 5.51 -5.39
C HIS A 13 7.46 4.37 -5.60
N SER A 14 6.18 4.57 -5.29
CA SER A 14 5.14 3.55 -5.53
C SER A 14 5.02 3.19 -7.02
N GLN A 15 5.11 4.19 -7.91
CA GLN A 15 5.05 3.98 -9.36
C GLN A 15 6.26 3.19 -9.87
N TYR A 16 7.46 3.53 -9.38
CA TYR A 16 8.68 2.80 -9.68
C TYR A 16 8.60 1.34 -9.24
N LYS A 17 8.20 1.08 -7.99
CA LYS A 17 8.08 -0.29 -7.47
C LYS A 17 6.99 -1.09 -8.17
N MET A 18 5.87 -0.45 -8.49
CA MET A 18 4.83 -1.07 -9.32
C MET A 18 5.37 -1.52 -10.67
N LYS A 19 6.17 -0.68 -11.35
CA LYS A 19 6.83 -1.04 -12.60
C LYS A 19 7.82 -2.19 -12.41
N PHE A 20 8.66 -2.11 -11.38
CA PHE A 20 9.67 -3.13 -11.06
C PHE A 20 9.06 -4.51 -10.81
N TYR A 21 7.99 -4.58 -10.02
CA TYR A 21 7.32 -5.86 -9.67
C TYR A 21 6.18 -6.26 -10.61
N GLY A 22 5.94 -5.52 -11.70
CA GLY A 22 4.82 -5.77 -12.62
C GLY A 22 3.46 -5.75 -11.89
N LEU A 23 3.23 -4.74 -11.06
CA LEU A 23 1.99 -4.52 -10.33
C LEU A 23 1.19 -3.41 -10.99
N SER A 24 -0.05 -3.69 -11.37
CA SER A 24 -0.96 -2.67 -11.86
C SER A 24 -1.55 -1.84 -10.72
N PRO A 25 -1.96 -0.58 -10.96
CA PRO A 25 -2.69 0.22 -9.97
C PRO A 25 -3.99 -0.43 -9.52
N SER A 26 -4.67 -1.20 -10.39
CA SER A 26 -5.86 -1.97 -9.99
C SER A 26 -5.50 -3.10 -9.01
N ARG A 27 -4.37 -3.78 -9.20
CA ARG A 27 -3.91 -4.83 -8.29
C ARG A 27 -3.59 -4.26 -6.92
N VAL A 28 -2.87 -3.14 -6.86
CA VAL A 28 -2.52 -2.48 -5.59
C VAL A 28 -3.78 -1.96 -4.87
N ARG A 29 -4.72 -1.34 -5.60
CA ARG A 29 -6.02 -0.93 -5.02
C ARG A 29 -6.79 -2.10 -4.41
N ARG A 30 -6.72 -3.30 -5.02
CA ARG A 30 -7.37 -4.50 -4.47
C ARG A 30 -6.73 -4.95 -3.16
N VAL A 31 -5.41 -4.87 -3.04
CA VAL A 31 -4.68 -5.15 -1.79
C VAL A 31 -5.14 -4.19 -0.69
N ILE A 32 -5.23 -2.90 -1.00
CA ILE A 32 -5.68 -1.88 -0.04
C ILE A 32 -7.15 -2.05 0.37
N LYS A 33 -8.03 -2.40 -0.57
CA LYS A 33 -9.48 -2.48 -0.30
C LYS A 33 -9.92 -3.72 0.47
N SER A 34 -9.20 -4.83 0.35
CA SER A 34 -9.64 -6.12 0.91
C SER A 34 -8.46 -6.92 1.47
N PRO A 35 -7.58 -6.33 2.29
CA PRO A 35 -6.37 -7.01 2.74
C PRO A 35 -6.68 -8.34 3.43
N LEU A 36 -5.81 -9.33 3.20
CA LEU A 36 -5.79 -10.51 4.06
C LEU A 36 -5.15 -10.17 5.41
N ARG A 37 -4.16 -9.27 5.40
CA ARG A 37 -3.45 -8.83 6.60
C ARG A 37 -3.20 -7.33 6.56
N THR A 38 -3.31 -6.70 7.72
CA THR A 38 -3.02 -5.28 7.95
C THR A 38 -2.06 -5.19 9.11
N GLU A 39 -1.01 -4.39 8.94
CA GLU A 39 0.07 -4.16 9.91
C GLU A 39 0.37 -2.66 9.97
N GLU A 40 1.01 -2.25 11.06
CA GLU A 40 1.67 -0.94 11.11
C GLU A 40 2.78 -0.93 10.06
N GLY A 41 2.84 0.15 9.27
CA GLY A 41 3.90 0.28 8.28
C GLY A 41 5.24 0.61 8.94
N ILE A 42 6.32 0.50 8.17
CA ILE A 42 7.69 0.70 8.68
C ILE A 42 7.87 2.12 9.22
N ALA A 43 7.22 3.09 8.58
CA ALA A 43 7.26 4.47 8.99
C ALA A 43 6.01 4.87 9.78
N GLU A 44 6.21 5.79 10.71
CA GLU A 44 5.16 6.29 11.58
C GLU A 44 3.98 6.86 10.77
N GLY A 45 2.75 6.53 11.19
CA GLY A 45 1.53 6.97 10.51
C GLY A 45 1.26 6.29 9.16
N THR A 46 2.02 5.25 8.80
CA THR A 46 1.78 4.44 7.60
C THR A 46 1.10 3.11 7.94
N ILE A 47 0.31 2.59 7.01
CA ILE A 47 -0.37 1.30 7.11
C ILE A 47 0.21 0.38 6.03
N ALA A 48 0.67 -0.81 6.43
CA ALA A 48 1.10 -1.85 5.52
C ALA A 48 0.01 -2.92 5.40
N VAL A 49 -0.36 -3.26 4.18
CA VAL A 49 -1.42 -4.24 3.89
C VAL A 49 -0.93 -5.28 2.90
N MET A 50 -1.42 -6.50 3.05
CA MET A 50 -1.01 -7.63 2.24
C MET A 50 -2.18 -8.49 1.77
N GLN A 51 -2.05 -9.01 0.56
CA GLN A 51 -2.82 -10.14 0.06
C GLN A 51 -1.92 -11.16 -0.66
N PRO A 52 -2.30 -12.45 -0.66
CA PRO A 52 -1.70 -13.45 -1.54
C PRO A 52 -1.80 -13.05 -3.03
N ALA A 53 -0.71 -13.25 -3.77
CA ALA A 53 -0.68 -13.03 -5.21
C ALA A 53 -1.64 -13.96 -5.96
N SER A 54 -1.77 -15.20 -5.48
CA SER A 54 -2.77 -16.17 -5.88
C SER A 54 -2.89 -17.25 -4.81
N TYR A 55 -4.10 -17.79 -4.63
CA TYR A 55 -4.32 -18.95 -3.78
C TYR A 55 -4.11 -20.22 -4.60
N LYS A 56 -3.47 -21.21 -3.97
CA LYS A 56 -3.41 -22.60 -4.41
C LYS A 56 -4.02 -23.46 -3.31
N THR A 57 -4.62 -24.58 -3.66
CA THR A 57 -5.07 -25.56 -2.68
C THR A 57 -4.08 -26.70 -2.65
N LYS A 58 -3.55 -27.03 -1.48
CA LYS A 58 -2.73 -28.21 -1.24
C LYS A 58 -3.25 -28.88 0.02
N ASP A 59 -3.54 -30.18 -0.05
CA ASP A 59 -4.03 -30.98 1.08
C ASP A 59 -5.27 -30.38 1.76
N GLY A 60 -6.21 -29.84 0.96
CA GLY A 60 -7.43 -29.18 1.44
C GLY A 60 -7.22 -27.79 2.05
N GLN A 61 -5.99 -27.30 2.13
CA GLN A 61 -5.66 -26.00 2.73
C GLN A 61 -5.26 -24.96 1.67
N ARG A 62 -5.63 -23.70 1.90
CA ARG A 62 -5.21 -22.57 1.07
C ARG A 62 -3.76 -22.21 1.34
N THR A 63 -2.95 -22.24 0.30
CA THR A 63 -1.54 -21.86 0.32
C THR A 63 -1.21 -20.84 -0.78
N TRP A 64 -0.08 -20.16 -0.64
CA TRP A 64 0.42 -19.20 -1.61
C TRP A 64 1.95 -19.18 -1.58
N SER A 65 2.54 -18.84 -2.72
CA SER A 65 3.99 -18.76 -2.89
C SER A 65 4.50 -17.31 -2.98
N GLN A 66 3.59 -16.34 -3.03
CA GLN A 66 3.94 -14.92 -3.11
C GLN A 66 2.86 -14.07 -2.46
N GLU A 67 3.31 -12.98 -1.85
CA GLU A 67 2.46 -11.93 -1.29
C GLU A 67 2.63 -10.65 -2.09
N ILE A 68 1.57 -9.84 -2.14
CA ILE A 68 1.60 -8.49 -2.66
C ILE A 68 1.33 -7.57 -1.48
N TRP A 69 2.28 -6.68 -1.24
CA TRP A 69 2.25 -5.70 -0.19
C TRP A 69 2.00 -4.31 -0.76
N ALA A 70 1.29 -3.48 -0.01
CA ALA A 70 1.16 -2.06 -0.27
C ALA A 70 1.27 -1.29 1.04
N MET A 71 1.96 -0.16 1.01
CA MET A 71 2.10 0.74 2.15
C MET A 71 1.52 2.10 1.78
N TYR A 72 0.66 2.65 2.64
CA TYR A 72 -0.05 3.89 2.37
C TYR A 72 -0.32 4.70 3.64
N CYS A 73 -0.54 6.00 3.46
CA CYS A 73 -1.11 6.87 4.49
C CYS A 73 -2.58 7.15 4.18
N LEU A 74 -3.38 7.24 5.23
CA LEU A 74 -4.71 7.81 5.14
C LEU A 74 -4.61 9.34 5.03
N PRO A 75 -5.52 9.99 4.29
CA PRO A 75 -5.58 11.44 4.28
C PRO A 75 -5.89 11.96 5.69
N ASP A 76 -5.16 12.99 6.10
CA ASP A 76 -5.38 13.62 7.38
C ASP A 76 -6.77 14.28 7.41
N LYS A 77 -7.55 14.06 8.47
CA LYS A 77 -8.91 14.63 8.57
C LYS A 77 -8.91 16.12 8.90
N GLN A 78 -7.73 16.72 9.10
CA GLN A 78 -7.63 18.07 9.62
C GLN A 78 -7.97 19.13 8.54
N GLN A 79 -9.03 19.88 8.86
CA GLN A 79 -9.44 21.17 8.28
C GLN A 79 -10.32 21.17 7.01
N LYS A 80 -11.58 20.73 7.18
CA LYS A 80 -12.72 21.11 6.33
C LYS A 80 -13.17 22.59 6.47
N ASN A 81 -12.26 23.54 6.74
CA ASN A 81 -12.66 24.95 6.98
C ASN A 81 -12.23 25.95 5.89
N SER A 82 -11.62 25.51 4.79
CA SER A 82 -11.19 26.40 3.71
C SER A 82 -12.16 26.33 2.51
N GLN A 83 -12.98 27.38 2.36
CA GLN A 83 -13.92 27.66 1.25
C GLN A 83 -13.28 27.76 -0.16
N ARG A 84 -12.10 27.17 -0.40
CA ARG A 84 -11.42 27.17 -1.70
C ARG A 84 -11.13 25.73 -2.12
N GLN A 85 -12.10 25.08 -2.75
CA GLN A 85 -11.89 23.78 -3.39
C GLN A 85 -11.00 23.96 -4.65
N SER A 86 -9.70 24.04 -4.43
CA SER A 86 -8.69 23.98 -5.50
C SER A 86 -8.34 22.52 -5.83
N ALA A 87 -7.72 22.26 -6.99
CA ALA A 87 -7.25 20.91 -7.35
C ALA A 87 -6.27 20.29 -6.33
N LEU A 88 -5.63 21.10 -5.47
CA LEU A 88 -4.80 20.63 -4.35
C LEU A 88 -5.62 19.87 -3.29
N SER A 89 -6.82 20.37 -2.95
CA SER A 89 -7.69 19.76 -1.93
C SER A 89 -8.09 18.30 -2.24
N ARG A 90 -8.16 17.95 -3.54
CA ARG A 90 -8.45 16.59 -4.00
C ARG A 90 -7.31 15.61 -3.75
N ARG A 91 -6.05 16.10 -3.74
CA ARG A 91 -4.86 15.30 -3.39
C ARG A 91 -4.72 15.12 -1.88
N GLU A 92 -5.12 16.12 -1.10
CA GLU A 92 -5.10 16.07 0.37
C GLU A 92 -6.12 15.07 0.93
N SER A 93 -7.24 14.86 0.23
CA SER A 93 -8.28 13.90 0.59
C SER A 93 -8.04 12.48 0.02
N ALA A 94 -6.92 12.25 -0.66
CA ALA A 94 -6.61 10.99 -1.34
C ALA A 94 -5.78 10.05 -0.46
N VAL A 95 -5.98 8.73 -0.62
CA VAL A 95 -5.08 7.73 -0.03
C VAL A 95 -3.72 7.83 -0.70
N ARG A 96 -2.69 8.20 0.05
CA ARG A 96 -1.32 8.35 -0.45
C ARG A 96 -0.61 7.01 -0.41
N VAL A 97 -0.44 6.38 -1.57
CA VAL A 97 0.29 5.11 -1.69
C VAL A 97 1.78 5.41 -1.79
N ILE A 98 2.55 4.94 -0.80
CA ILE A 98 3.97 5.21 -0.65
C ILE A 98 4.78 4.16 -1.41
N SER A 99 4.47 2.88 -1.21
CA SER A 99 5.20 1.78 -1.84
C SER A 99 4.30 0.56 -2.08
N ALA A 100 4.70 -0.32 -3.00
CA ALA A 100 4.04 -1.59 -3.26
C ALA A 100 5.04 -2.61 -3.81
N TRP A 101 5.08 -3.82 -3.27
CA TRP A 101 6.08 -4.82 -3.66
C TRP A 101 5.53 -6.24 -3.64
N ARG A 102 6.26 -7.15 -4.31
CA ARG A 102 6.05 -8.60 -4.20
C ARG A 102 7.04 -9.17 -3.21
N TYR A 103 6.55 -10.03 -2.32
CA TYR A 103 7.40 -10.81 -1.43
C TYR A 103 7.35 -12.29 -1.81
N PRO A 104 8.50 -12.97 -1.97
CA PRO A 104 8.53 -14.41 -2.24
C PRO A 104 8.20 -15.19 -0.96
N GLY A 105 7.19 -16.05 -1.04
CA GLY A 105 6.76 -16.90 0.07
C GLY A 105 5.66 -16.28 0.94
N LYS A 106 5.70 -16.64 2.22
CA LYS A 106 4.76 -16.18 3.25
C LYS A 106 5.51 -15.46 4.36
N THR A 107 5.11 -14.26 4.69
CA THR A 107 5.71 -13.50 5.80
C THR A 107 5.10 -13.95 7.13
N LYS A 108 5.91 -13.99 8.19
CA LYS A 108 5.43 -14.23 9.55
C LYS A 108 4.87 -12.92 10.13
N PRO A 109 3.64 -12.91 10.69
CA PRO A 109 3.10 -11.71 11.33
C PRO A 109 4.05 -11.18 12.42
N GLY A 110 4.30 -9.86 12.43
CA GLY A 110 5.13 -9.20 13.44
C GLY A 110 6.64 -9.40 13.29
N GLN A 111 7.09 -10.13 12.27
CA GLN A 111 8.52 -10.20 11.97
C GLN A 111 8.94 -8.95 11.18
N LYS A 112 10.04 -8.31 11.61
CA LYS A 112 10.62 -7.18 10.86
C LYS A 112 10.94 -7.59 9.43
N LEU A 113 10.63 -6.72 8.48
CA LEU A 113 11.04 -6.89 7.09
C LEU A 113 12.57 -6.90 6.99
N PRO A 114 13.16 -7.55 5.95
CA PRO A 114 14.59 -7.48 5.70
C PRO A 114 15.10 -6.04 5.67
N GLN A 115 16.30 -5.81 6.20
CA GLN A 115 16.89 -4.47 6.38
C GLN A 115 16.94 -3.67 5.06
N GLU A 116 17.21 -4.36 3.95
CA GLU A 116 17.27 -3.77 2.61
C GLU A 116 15.94 -3.09 2.22
N ILE A 117 14.80 -3.71 2.57
CA ILE A 117 13.46 -3.18 2.27
C ILE A 117 13.15 -1.98 3.18
N ILE A 118 13.60 -2.03 4.44
CA ILE A 118 13.43 -0.95 5.40
C ILE A 118 14.20 0.30 4.92
N GLN A 119 15.48 0.14 4.58
CA GLN A 119 16.32 1.23 4.10
C GLN A 119 15.75 1.89 2.84
N GLU A 120 15.31 1.08 1.88
CA GLU A 120 14.70 1.58 0.64
C GLU A 120 13.42 2.40 0.91
N ILE A 121 12.61 1.96 1.88
CA ILE A 121 11.37 2.64 2.24
C ILE A 121 11.65 3.95 2.99
N ASP A 122 12.63 3.97 3.89
CA ASP A 122 13.04 5.18 4.62
C ASP A 122 13.59 6.24 3.67
N GLU A 123 14.43 5.86 2.70
CA GLU A 123 14.90 6.75 1.64
C GLU A 123 13.73 7.34 0.84
N ALA A 124 12.73 6.53 0.50
CA ALA A 124 11.55 6.98 -0.24
C ALA A 124 10.67 7.97 0.54
N LEU A 125 10.75 7.98 1.87
CA LEU A 125 9.97 8.85 2.74
C LEU A 125 10.70 10.16 3.08
N ASN A 126 12.03 10.10 3.17
CA ASN A 126 12.89 11.24 3.50
C ASN A 126 13.19 12.16 2.30
N ILE A 127 12.88 11.74 1.07
CA ILE A 127 12.92 12.61 -0.11
C ILE A 127 11.54 13.30 -0.26
N ASN A 128 11.29 14.31 0.57
CA ASN A 128 10.25 15.32 0.36
C ASN A 128 10.83 16.72 0.55
#